data_AF-A0A7C5UTW0-F1
#
_entry.id   AF-A0A7C5UTW0-F1
#
_cell.length_a   1.000
_cell.length_b   1.000
_cell.length_c   1.000
_cell.angle_alpha   90.00
_cell.angle_beta   90.00
_cell.angle_gamma   90.00
#
_symmetry.space_group_name_H-M   'P 1'
#
loop_
_entity.id
_entity.type
_entity.pdbx_description
1 polymer ?
#
loop_
_entity_poly.entity_id
_entity_poly.type
_entity_poly.pdbx_seq_one_letter_code
_entity_poly.pdbx_strand_id
1 'polypeptide(L)'
;MRIALSVIAKGDEELENLKKCVASFLPAVDGVFITANGKKTEKTKAWCKENGFNYSYLAWNDDFSAQRNFNFSQIRGFDMILWSDSDDILIGADKLREVAEISYKNGFDCVFFTYYYGCLFDGEPTFENIKHVDLIQKRERLLKPNVFVWKGRLHETPVPIDNYQPRYTYVPYSKDYPIVYLHTEADRNPNAPKNIERMERNKRILELQLKEEREKGQADPRTLLYLMKIYVELQDQELWQKCIEMGYEYLSKSGWDEERAVCYQLMSKCYSQLGDNKKAEESIRGAIKEYPYEPLLYLYLTKYLFNQGKYNEMEHWLKIAVSMEEKDASQMNNEMEKKILGAELTFKFEYYVKRDIRKAYRAIKYLYDVSPTKDVYFLLEEVKRLKELDEASEQTHKLIKYLEDKDKEEQIIPLIQSLPTEITNLEFAYYYFNKYKRPRVWKENEICYYAYLGQHFEKWSPLSLNTGIGGSETAVIKLSKEWAKKGYVVVVYADVEKEGVYDNVIWLPGYKFNPRDRFNIFIQWRSSSLAGKIKAKKFLVDLHDLYSPQAINWDKIDYVMVKSEYHKSLAGKENYQKIKVISNGV
;
A
#
# COMPACT_ATOMS: atom_id res chain seq x y z
N MET A 1 18.69 42.07 -31.36
CA MET A 1 17.51 41.21 -31.20
C MET A 1 16.83 41.59 -29.90
N ARG A 2 15.52 41.84 -29.91
CA ARG A 2 14.71 42.22 -28.74
C ARG A 2 13.88 41.06 -28.24
N ILE A 3 13.92 40.77 -26.94
CA ILE A 3 13.20 39.67 -26.30
C ILE A 3 12.14 40.24 -25.35
N ALA A 4 10.89 39.79 -25.48
CA ALA A 4 9.81 40.12 -24.54
C ALA A 4 9.56 38.98 -23.56
N LEU A 5 9.20 39.30 -22.32
CA LEU A 5 8.60 38.37 -21.37
C LEU A 5 7.08 38.57 -21.31
N SER A 6 6.33 37.49 -21.50
CA SER A 6 4.89 37.38 -21.32
C SER A 6 4.56 36.66 -20.02
N VAL A 7 3.81 37.32 -19.13
CA VAL A 7 3.31 36.69 -17.89
C VAL A 7 1.82 36.97 -17.74
N ILE A 8 1.05 35.93 -17.38
CA ILE A 8 -0.32 36.08 -16.90
C ILE A 8 -0.32 35.87 -15.39
N ALA A 9 -1.12 36.64 -14.66
CA ALA A 9 -1.21 36.53 -13.20
C ALA A 9 -2.64 36.77 -12.72
N LYS A 10 -3.01 36.17 -11.57
CA LYS A 10 -4.29 36.45 -10.93
C LYS A 10 -4.39 37.89 -10.42
N GLY A 11 -3.27 38.57 -10.23
CA GLY A 11 -3.18 39.95 -9.78
C GLY A 11 -2.59 40.03 -8.38
N ASP A 12 -3.21 40.81 -7.49
CA ASP A 12 -2.63 41.21 -6.21
C ASP A 12 -2.35 40.03 -5.26
N GLU A 13 -3.08 38.92 -5.43
CA GLU A 13 -2.92 37.70 -4.64
C GLU A 13 -1.61 36.96 -4.96
N GLU A 14 -1.06 37.13 -6.16
CA GLU A 14 0.15 36.44 -6.63
C GLU A 14 1.32 37.42 -6.79
N LEU A 15 1.18 38.66 -6.34
CA LEU A 15 2.15 39.73 -6.61
C LEU A 15 3.57 39.38 -6.16
N GLU A 16 3.74 38.71 -5.01
CA GLU A 16 5.06 38.32 -4.52
C GLU A 16 5.71 37.23 -5.37
N ASN A 17 4.93 36.25 -5.84
CA ASN A 17 5.41 35.24 -6.79
C ASN A 17 5.76 35.90 -8.13
N LEU A 18 4.88 36.77 -8.64
CA LEU A 18 5.10 37.52 -9.87
C LEU A 18 6.38 38.36 -9.82
N LYS A 19 6.68 39.01 -8.69
CA LYS A 19 7.93 39.75 -8.49
C LYS A 19 9.15 38.84 -8.62
N LYS A 20 9.14 37.67 -7.96
CA LYS A 20 10.24 36.69 -8.03
C LYS A 20 10.40 36.16 -9.47
N CYS A 21 9.30 35.80 -10.11
CA CYS A 21 9.25 35.37 -11.51
C CYS A 21 9.90 36.42 -12.41
N VAL A 22 9.35 37.64 -12.46
CA VAL A 22 9.86 38.71 -13.35
C VAL A 22 11.33 39.02 -13.07
N ALA A 23 11.74 39.13 -11.80
CA ALA A 23 13.12 39.40 -11.42
C ALA A 23 14.10 38.39 -12.02
N SER A 24 13.72 37.10 -12.11
CA SER A 24 14.56 36.05 -12.69
C SER A 24 14.79 36.19 -14.20
N PHE A 25 13.90 36.89 -14.92
CA PHE A 25 14.02 37.11 -16.37
C PHE A 25 14.64 38.46 -16.74
N LEU A 26 14.61 39.46 -15.84
CA LEU A 26 15.07 40.82 -16.12
C LEU A 26 16.47 40.90 -16.78
N PRO A 27 17.48 40.07 -16.40
CA PRO A 27 18.79 40.12 -17.05
C PRO A 27 18.76 39.80 -18.56
N ALA A 28 17.74 39.07 -19.04
CA ALA A 28 17.69 38.51 -20.38
C ALA A 28 16.71 39.23 -21.33
N VAL A 29 15.81 40.09 -20.83
CA VAL A 29 14.69 40.61 -21.62
C VAL A 29 14.73 42.12 -21.80
N ASP A 30 14.13 42.61 -22.88
CA ASP A 30 14.09 44.02 -23.27
C ASP A 30 12.70 44.65 -23.04
N GLY A 31 11.74 43.85 -22.56
CA GLY A 31 10.39 44.29 -22.23
C GLY A 31 9.61 43.23 -21.47
N VAL A 32 8.81 43.66 -20.51
CA VAL A 32 7.96 42.80 -19.68
C VAL A 32 6.50 43.18 -19.92
N PHE A 33 5.66 42.16 -20.17
CA PHE A 33 4.24 42.29 -20.48
C PHE A 33 3.43 41.42 -19.55
N ILE A 34 2.64 42.06 -18.69
CA ILE A 34 1.88 41.40 -17.63
C ILE A 34 0.40 41.62 -17.88
N THR A 35 -0.35 40.51 -17.97
CA THR A 35 -1.81 40.53 -17.99
C THR A 35 -2.34 40.02 -16.66
N ALA A 36 -3.03 40.88 -15.93
CA ALA A 36 -3.77 40.47 -14.74
C ALA A 36 -5.20 40.04 -15.11
N ASN A 37 -5.73 39.01 -14.45
CA ASN A 37 -7.06 38.46 -14.77
C ASN A 37 -8.02 38.25 -13.59
N GLY A 38 -7.55 38.42 -12.35
CA GLY A 38 -8.37 38.28 -11.16
C GLY A 38 -9.08 39.55 -10.72
N LYS A 39 -9.82 39.46 -9.62
CA LYS A 39 -10.72 40.53 -9.15
C LYS A 39 -9.99 41.74 -8.54
N LYS A 40 -8.78 41.55 -8.00
CA LYS A 40 -7.97 42.60 -7.35
C LYS A 40 -6.63 42.72 -8.06
N THR A 41 -6.37 43.87 -8.66
CA THR A 41 -5.21 44.07 -9.54
C THR A 41 -4.51 45.42 -9.36
N GLU A 42 -4.96 46.25 -8.41
CA GLU A 42 -4.47 47.62 -8.25
C GLU A 42 -3.01 47.66 -7.78
N LYS A 43 -2.62 46.76 -6.86
CA LYS A 43 -1.22 46.69 -6.41
C LYS A 43 -0.31 46.21 -7.53
N THR A 44 -0.77 45.24 -8.32
CA THR A 44 -0.05 44.68 -9.47
C THR A 44 0.15 45.75 -10.54
N LYS A 45 -0.91 46.52 -10.84
CA LYS A 45 -0.87 47.63 -11.80
C LYS A 45 0.08 48.73 -11.34
N ALA A 46 0.04 49.11 -10.06
CA ALA A 46 0.95 50.11 -9.49
C ALA A 46 2.41 49.65 -9.60
N TRP A 47 2.70 48.41 -9.21
CA TRP A 47 4.04 47.83 -9.31
C TRP A 47 4.55 47.77 -10.76
N CYS A 48 3.71 47.39 -11.73
CA CYS A 48 4.09 47.41 -13.14
C CYS A 48 4.46 48.83 -13.60
N LYS A 49 3.65 49.83 -13.22
CA LYS A 49 3.90 51.23 -13.57
C LYS A 49 5.21 51.74 -12.98
N GLU A 50 5.49 51.43 -11.72
CA GLU A 50 6.72 51.84 -11.02
C GLU A 50 7.99 51.27 -11.69
N ASN A 51 7.90 50.08 -12.28
CA ASN A 51 9.03 49.40 -12.91
C ASN A 51 9.07 49.54 -14.44
N GLY A 52 8.17 50.33 -15.03
CA GLY A 52 8.11 50.51 -16.49
C GLY A 52 7.66 49.26 -17.26
N PHE A 53 6.95 48.33 -16.62
CA PHE A 53 6.40 47.15 -17.26
C PHE A 53 5.06 47.44 -17.93
N ASN A 54 4.79 46.74 -19.04
CA ASN A 54 3.54 46.88 -19.78
C ASN A 54 2.43 46.11 -19.06
N TYR A 55 1.47 46.83 -18.49
CA TYR A 55 0.33 46.24 -17.81
C TYR A 55 -0.91 46.22 -18.71
N SER A 56 -1.62 45.10 -18.73
CA SER A 56 -2.96 44.99 -19.29
C SER A 56 -3.86 44.16 -18.39
N TYR A 57 -5.16 44.24 -18.63
CA TYR A 57 -6.17 43.50 -17.88
C TYR A 57 -7.14 42.82 -18.84
N LEU A 58 -7.39 41.52 -18.59
CA LEU A 58 -8.44 40.76 -19.24
C LEU A 58 -9.14 39.94 -18.16
N ALA A 59 -10.44 40.15 -17.97
CA ALA A 59 -11.18 39.41 -16.95
C ALA A 59 -11.10 37.89 -17.21
N TRP A 60 -10.92 37.11 -16.14
CA TRP A 60 -10.88 35.66 -16.22
C TRP A 60 -12.16 35.10 -16.85
N ASN A 61 -11.98 34.29 -17.91
CA ASN A 61 -13.04 33.73 -18.75
C ASN A 61 -12.98 32.20 -18.87
N ASP A 62 -12.36 31.54 -17.89
CA ASP A 62 -12.13 30.08 -17.87
C ASP A 62 -11.36 29.57 -19.10
N ASP A 63 -10.38 30.35 -19.56
CA ASP A 63 -9.58 30.04 -20.73
C ASP A 63 -8.17 30.63 -20.64
N PHE A 64 -7.19 29.82 -20.23
CA PHE A 64 -5.79 30.22 -20.19
C PHE A 64 -5.24 30.60 -21.58
N SER A 65 -5.64 29.91 -22.65
CA SER A 65 -5.22 30.26 -24.00
C SER A 65 -5.70 31.64 -24.43
N ALA A 66 -6.92 32.04 -24.06
CA ALA A 66 -7.43 33.39 -24.31
C ALA A 66 -6.59 34.45 -23.58
N GLN A 67 -6.19 34.18 -22.33
CA GLN A 67 -5.32 35.09 -21.56
C GLN A 67 -3.94 35.22 -22.19
N ARG A 68 -3.34 34.11 -22.62
CA ARG A 68 -2.04 34.08 -23.32
C ARG A 68 -2.09 34.83 -24.64
N ASN A 69 -3.09 34.55 -25.47
CA ASN A 69 -3.29 35.22 -26.76
C ASN A 69 -3.49 36.73 -26.59
N PHE A 70 -4.28 37.15 -25.59
CA PHE A 70 -4.46 38.57 -25.30
C PHE A 70 -3.16 39.24 -24.86
N ASN A 71 -2.38 38.62 -23.96
CA ASN A 71 -1.07 39.13 -23.56
C ASN A 71 -0.11 39.24 -24.76
N PHE A 72 -0.01 38.19 -25.58
CA PHE A 72 0.82 38.17 -26.79
C PHE A 72 0.43 39.28 -27.78
N SER A 73 -0.86 39.61 -27.89
CA SER A 73 -1.33 40.70 -28.77
C SER A 73 -0.86 42.11 -28.33
N GLN A 74 -0.43 42.27 -27.08
CA GLN A 74 0.14 43.52 -26.56
C GLN A 74 1.62 43.68 -26.98
N ILE A 75 2.28 42.60 -27.38
CA ILE A 75 3.73 42.58 -27.64
C ILE A 75 3.98 43.00 -29.09
N ARG A 76 4.58 44.19 -29.28
CA ARG A 76 4.90 44.75 -30.60
C ARG A 76 6.37 45.16 -30.69
N GLY A 77 7.01 44.87 -31.83
CA GLY A 77 8.40 45.27 -32.10
C GLY A 77 9.46 44.46 -31.34
N PHE A 78 9.16 43.20 -31.02
CA PHE A 78 10.09 42.23 -30.45
C PHE A 78 10.35 41.10 -31.45
N ASP A 79 11.53 40.48 -31.36
CA ASP A 79 11.96 39.41 -32.26
C ASP A 79 11.60 38.03 -31.72
N MET A 80 11.59 37.87 -30.39
CA MET A 80 11.25 36.63 -29.69
C MET A 80 10.41 36.94 -28.44
N ILE A 81 9.54 36.01 -28.05
CA ILE A 81 8.66 36.10 -26.88
C ILE A 81 8.95 34.91 -25.97
N LEU A 82 9.32 35.19 -24.73
CA LEU A 82 9.32 34.23 -23.64
C LEU A 82 7.95 34.25 -22.96
N TRP A 83 7.54 33.12 -22.37
CA TRP A 83 6.41 33.10 -21.45
C TRP A 83 6.75 32.36 -20.16
N SER A 84 6.11 32.79 -19.07
CA SER A 84 6.20 32.16 -17.76
C SER A 84 4.85 32.19 -17.05
N ASP A 85 4.64 31.23 -16.15
CA ASP A 85 3.64 31.37 -15.09
C ASP A 85 4.21 32.24 -13.96
N SER A 86 3.32 32.85 -13.17
CA SER A 86 3.70 33.76 -12.08
C SER A 86 4.44 33.05 -10.94
N ASP A 87 4.33 31.71 -10.86
CA ASP A 87 4.95 30.82 -9.89
C ASP A 87 6.15 30.04 -10.46
N ASP A 88 6.59 30.34 -11.68
CA ASP A 88 7.81 29.81 -12.29
C ASP A 88 8.98 30.81 -12.14
N ILE A 89 10.19 30.30 -11.94
CA ILE A 89 11.46 31.06 -11.90
C ILE A 89 12.40 30.55 -12.98
N LEU A 90 13.12 31.46 -13.65
CA LEU A 90 14.19 31.11 -14.59
C LEU A 90 15.54 31.06 -13.88
N ILE A 91 16.24 29.95 -14.07
CA ILE A 91 17.65 29.79 -13.70
C ILE A 91 18.51 29.95 -14.97
N GLY A 92 19.69 30.57 -14.85
CA GLY A 92 20.63 30.74 -15.96
C GLY A 92 20.24 31.82 -16.97
N ALA A 93 19.55 32.88 -16.53
CA ALA A 93 19.10 33.98 -17.40
C ALA A 93 20.24 34.67 -18.17
N ASP A 94 21.45 34.66 -17.63
CA ASP A 94 22.67 35.18 -18.24
C ASP A 94 23.01 34.48 -19.58
N LYS A 95 22.68 33.19 -19.72
CA LYS A 95 22.87 32.42 -20.96
C LYS A 95 21.69 32.46 -21.91
N LEU A 96 20.53 32.94 -21.47
CA LEU A 96 19.30 32.93 -22.27
C LEU A 96 19.42 33.79 -23.53
N ARG A 97 20.06 34.97 -23.43
CA ARG A 97 20.24 35.88 -24.58
C ARG A 97 21.12 35.25 -25.65
N GLU A 98 22.22 34.59 -25.25
CA GLU A 98 23.10 33.83 -26.15
C GLU A 98 22.30 32.77 -26.92
N VAL A 99 21.52 31.95 -26.20
CA VAL A 99 20.69 30.90 -26.80
C VAL A 99 19.63 31.47 -27.74
N ALA A 100 18.98 32.57 -27.36
CA ALA A 100 17.98 33.22 -28.20
C ALA A 100 18.60 33.75 -29.50
N GLU A 101 19.80 34.35 -29.45
CA GLU A 101 20.50 34.87 -30.63
C GLU A 101 20.95 33.75 -31.57
N ILE A 102 21.49 32.67 -31.01
CA ILE A 102 21.85 31.46 -31.77
C ILE A 102 20.59 30.90 -32.44
N SER A 103 19.49 30.80 -31.70
CA SER A 103 18.24 30.25 -32.22
C SER A 103 17.67 31.10 -33.35
N TYR A 104 17.66 32.42 -33.17
CA TYR A 104 17.21 33.38 -34.17
C TYR A 104 18.06 33.34 -35.44
N LYS A 105 19.40 33.37 -35.31
CA LYS A 105 20.34 33.31 -36.46
C LYS A 105 20.21 32.01 -37.24
N ASN A 106 19.95 30.90 -36.56
CA ASN A 106 19.73 29.59 -37.18
C ASN A 106 18.31 29.39 -37.73
N GLY A 107 17.42 30.37 -37.53
CA GLY A 107 16.04 30.35 -38.04
C GLY A 107 15.15 29.34 -37.32
N PHE A 108 15.34 29.13 -36.02
CA PHE A 108 14.40 28.39 -35.18
C PHE A 108 13.28 29.32 -34.72
N ASP A 109 12.03 28.85 -34.81
CA ASP A 109 10.83 29.61 -34.44
C ASP A 109 10.39 29.30 -33.00
N CYS A 110 10.78 28.15 -32.47
CA CYS A 110 10.47 27.74 -31.10
C CYS A 110 11.63 26.98 -30.45
N VAL A 111 11.97 27.37 -29.22
CA VAL A 111 12.98 26.70 -28.40
C VAL A 111 12.32 26.07 -27.19
N PHE A 112 12.52 24.77 -27.04
CA PHE A 112 12.17 24.03 -25.84
C PHE A 112 13.28 24.14 -24.80
N PHE A 113 12.89 24.29 -23.55
CA PHE A 113 13.80 24.25 -22.40
C PHE A 113 13.35 23.18 -21.41
N THR A 114 14.30 22.72 -20.61
CA THR A 114 14.03 21.85 -19.47
C THR A 114 13.18 22.61 -18.45
N TYR A 115 12.14 21.95 -17.94
CA TYR A 115 11.24 22.47 -16.94
C TYR A 115 11.15 21.51 -15.76
N TYR A 116 11.64 21.94 -14.61
CA TYR A 116 11.48 21.23 -13.34
C TYR A 116 10.11 21.58 -12.76
N TYR A 117 9.10 20.83 -13.18
CA TYR A 117 7.69 21.05 -12.83
C TYR A 117 7.35 20.56 -11.42
N GLY A 118 7.98 19.46 -10.98
CA GLY A 118 7.77 18.89 -9.66
C GLY A 118 9.08 18.81 -8.90
N CYS A 119 9.26 19.64 -7.87
CA CYS A 119 10.48 19.67 -7.06
C CYS A 119 10.16 19.50 -5.57
N LEU A 120 10.98 18.74 -4.87
CA LEU A 120 10.97 18.64 -3.41
C LEU A 120 12.03 19.59 -2.89
N PHE A 121 11.62 20.51 -2.03
CA PHE A 121 12.51 21.51 -1.46
C PHE A 121 12.80 21.21 0.01
N ASP A 122 14.01 21.57 0.45
CA ASP A 122 14.37 21.65 1.86
C ASP A 122 14.31 23.12 2.31
N GLY A 123 13.14 23.55 2.76
CA GLY A 123 12.87 24.95 3.10
C GLY A 123 12.22 25.73 1.95
N GLU A 124 12.62 26.99 1.75
CA GLU A 124 12.05 27.88 0.73
C GLU A 124 12.26 27.31 -0.69
N PRO A 125 11.26 27.40 -1.59
CA PRO A 125 11.30 26.81 -2.93
C PRO A 125 12.23 27.58 -3.87
N THR A 126 13.52 27.27 -3.78
CA THR A 126 14.62 27.87 -4.55
C THR A 126 15.44 26.77 -5.23
N PHE A 127 16.26 27.15 -6.21
CA PHE A 127 17.08 26.19 -6.95
C PHE A 127 18.11 25.48 -6.05
N GLU A 128 18.67 26.23 -5.10
CA GLU A 128 19.67 25.75 -4.13
C GLU A 128 19.08 24.75 -3.12
N ASN A 129 17.79 24.89 -2.81
CA ASN A 129 17.10 24.04 -1.85
C ASN A 129 16.42 22.82 -2.48
N ILE A 130 16.64 22.54 -3.78
CA ILE A 130 16.09 21.34 -4.42
C ILE A 130 16.74 20.10 -3.80
N LYS A 131 15.95 19.34 -3.05
CA LYS A 131 16.32 18.02 -2.54
C LYS A 131 16.18 16.95 -3.62
N HIS A 132 15.13 17.04 -4.43
CA HIS A 132 14.85 16.09 -5.51
C HIS A 132 13.94 16.71 -6.57
N VAL A 133 14.15 16.34 -7.84
CA VAL A 133 13.25 16.69 -8.94
C VAL A 133 12.40 15.46 -9.27
N ASP A 134 11.12 15.52 -8.94
CA ASP A 134 10.16 14.45 -9.18
C ASP A 134 9.63 14.47 -10.62
N LEU A 135 9.51 15.66 -11.24
CA LEU A 135 8.95 15.77 -12.58
C LEU A 135 9.70 16.78 -13.45
N ILE A 136 10.20 16.27 -14.58
CA ILE A 136 10.86 17.03 -15.63
C ILE A 136 9.98 17.04 -16.88
N GLN A 137 9.82 18.20 -17.49
CA GLN A 137 9.15 18.37 -18.79
C GLN A 137 10.04 19.12 -19.77
N LYS A 138 9.76 18.97 -21.07
CA LYS A 138 10.26 19.85 -22.13
C LYS A 138 9.14 20.79 -22.50
N ARG A 139 9.32 22.10 -22.31
CA ARG A 139 8.30 23.11 -22.64
C ARG A 139 8.83 24.14 -23.62
N GLU A 140 7.97 24.52 -24.54
CA GLU A 140 8.16 25.52 -25.57
C GLU A 140 8.19 26.93 -24.98
N ARG A 141 9.35 27.43 -24.54
CA ARG A 141 9.42 28.65 -23.73
C ARG A 141 9.84 29.90 -24.49
N LEU A 142 10.58 29.80 -25.59
CA LEU A 142 10.97 30.94 -26.44
C LEU A 142 10.34 30.80 -27.83
N LEU A 143 9.45 31.71 -28.19
CA LEU A 143 8.58 31.63 -29.36
C LEU A 143 8.77 32.84 -30.28
N LYS A 144 8.73 32.61 -31.58
CA LYS A 144 8.69 33.67 -32.57
C LYS A 144 7.31 34.34 -32.59
N PRO A 145 7.23 35.68 -32.57
CA PRO A 145 5.97 36.41 -32.68
C PRO A 145 5.21 36.06 -33.95
N ASN A 146 3.88 36.11 -33.89
CA ASN A 146 2.94 35.94 -35.02
C ASN A 146 3.01 34.58 -35.74
N VAL A 147 3.72 33.60 -35.19
CA VAL A 147 3.80 32.24 -35.74
C VAL A 147 2.93 31.25 -34.97
N PHE A 148 2.64 31.56 -33.71
CA PHE A 148 1.91 30.66 -32.81
C PHE A 148 0.63 31.30 -32.27
N VAL A 149 -0.38 30.46 -32.05
CA VAL A 149 -1.63 30.78 -31.35
C VAL A 149 -1.82 29.76 -30.24
N TRP A 150 -2.12 30.24 -29.04
CA TRP A 150 -2.42 29.35 -27.91
C TRP A 150 -3.78 28.69 -28.11
N LYS A 151 -3.85 27.37 -27.92
CA LYS A 151 -5.10 26.58 -27.94
C LYS A 151 -5.21 25.72 -26.68
N GLY A 152 -6.45 25.50 -26.24
CA GLY A 152 -6.80 24.74 -25.04
C GLY A 152 -7.11 25.67 -23.86
N ARG A 153 -8.28 25.53 -23.24
CA ARG A 153 -8.67 26.36 -22.09
C ARG A 153 -7.81 26.08 -20.86
N LEU A 154 -7.33 24.85 -20.72
CA LEU A 154 -6.38 24.38 -19.70
C LEU A 154 -5.30 23.54 -20.38
N HIS A 155 -4.08 23.56 -19.84
CA HIS A 155 -2.90 22.92 -20.46
C HIS A 155 -2.68 23.44 -21.88
N GLU A 156 -2.82 24.75 -22.02
CA GLU A 156 -2.71 25.43 -23.30
C GLU A 156 -1.34 25.17 -23.93
N THR A 157 -1.34 25.02 -25.24
CA THR A 157 -0.13 24.82 -26.04
C THR A 157 -0.13 25.82 -27.19
N PRO A 158 1.01 26.47 -27.50
CA PRO A 158 1.12 27.33 -28.65
C PRO A 158 1.24 26.44 -29.89
N VAL A 159 0.21 26.48 -30.73
CA VAL A 159 0.20 25.76 -32.00
C VAL A 159 0.57 26.71 -33.14
N PRO A 160 1.25 26.24 -34.19
CA PRO A 160 1.53 27.06 -35.35
C PRO A 160 0.23 27.55 -36.01
N ILE A 161 0.28 28.74 -36.61
CA ILE A 161 -0.78 29.23 -37.50
C ILE A 161 -0.91 28.34 -38.74
N ASP A 162 -2.07 28.41 -39.40
CA ASP A 162 -2.35 27.62 -40.59
C ASP A 162 -1.31 27.86 -41.69
N ASN A 163 -0.91 26.79 -42.38
CA ASN A 163 0.09 26.78 -43.45
C ASN A 163 1.50 27.24 -43.04
N TYR A 164 1.83 27.25 -41.74
CA TYR A 164 3.19 27.49 -41.26
C TYR A 164 3.80 26.25 -40.64
N GLN A 165 5.02 25.89 -41.07
CA GLN A 165 5.80 24.80 -40.47
C GLN A 165 6.97 25.39 -39.68
N PRO A 166 6.85 25.53 -38.35
CA PRO A 166 7.93 26.10 -37.55
C PRO A 166 9.08 25.13 -37.35
N ARG A 167 10.27 25.71 -37.21
CA ARG A 167 11.49 24.97 -36.86
C ARG A 167 11.69 24.99 -35.35
N TYR A 168 11.81 23.79 -34.77
CA TYR A 168 11.99 23.60 -33.34
C TYR A 168 13.43 23.23 -33.00
N THR A 169 13.87 23.63 -31.81
CA THR A 169 15.09 23.11 -31.18
C THR A 169 14.88 22.90 -29.69
N TYR A 170 15.74 22.11 -29.05
CA TYR A 170 15.70 21.84 -27.61
C TYR A 170 17.07 22.15 -27.00
N VAL A 171 17.06 22.94 -25.93
CA VAL A 171 18.25 23.23 -25.13
C VAL A 171 18.10 22.52 -23.78
N PRO A 172 18.76 21.36 -23.58
CA PRO A 172 18.74 20.68 -22.31
C PRO A 172 19.51 21.47 -21.25
N TYR A 173 19.01 21.42 -20.02
CA TYR A 173 19.77 21.87 -18.87
C TYR A 173 21.11 21.13 -18.79
N SER A 174 22.21 21.88 -18.73
CA SER A 174 23.57 21.35 -18.68
C SER A 174 24.51 22.34 -17.98
N LYS A 175 25.77 21.96 -17.77
CA LYS A 175 26.78 22.87 -17.23
C LYS A 175 27.08 24.04 -18.19
N ASP A 176 27.03 23.80 -19.49
CA ASP A 176 27.32 24.81 -20.51
C ASP A 176 26.11 25.74 -20.73
N TYR A 177 24.90 25.20 -20.62
CA TYR A 177 23.64 25.93 -20.70
C TYR A 177 22.80 25.64 -19.44
N PRO A 178 23.08 26.32 -18.30
CA PRO A 178 22.39 26.11 -17.03
C PRO A 178 20.98 26.75 -17.01
N ILE A 179 20.26 26.67 -18.13
CA ILE A 179 18.94 27.26 -18.31
C ILE A 179 17.88 26.23 -17.94
N VAL A 180 17.11 26.53 -16.90
CA VAL A 180 15.99 25.68 -16.49
C VAL A 180 14.88 26.54 -15.90
N TYR A 181 13.64 26.17 -16.21
CA TYR A 181 12.46 26.72 -15.55
C TYR A 181 12.21 25.91 -14.28
N LEU A 182 11.99 26.58 -13.16
CA LEU A 182 11.69 25.97 -11.88
C LEU A 182 10.30 26.37 -11.43
N HIS A 183 9.40 25.39 -11.28
CA HIS A 183 8.10 25.62 -10.66
C HIS A 183 8.27 25.71 -9.14
N THR A 184 7.88 26.84 -8.55
CA THR A 184 8.08 27.10 -7.11
C THR A 184 6.85 26.80 -6.25
N GLU A 185 5.69 26.67 -6.88
CA GLU A 185 4.45 26.36 -6.17
C GLU A 185 4.24 24.85 -6.02
N ALA A 186 4.79 24.28 -4.95
CA ALA A 186 4.75 22.85 -4.66
C ALA A 186 4.08 22.54 -3.31
N ASP A 187 2.82 22.96 -3.10
CA ASP A 187 2.04 22.38 -2.01
C ASP A 187 1.67 20.94 -2.38
N ARG A 188 2.40 19.99 -1.80
CA ARG A 188 2.21 18.55 -2.05
C ARG A 188 1.06 17.95 -1.28
N ASN A 189 0.39 18.70 -0.42
CA ASN A 189 -0.78 18.18 0.29
C ASN A 189 -1.99 18.23 -0.65
N PRO A 190 -2.44 17.11 -1.24
CA PRO A 190 -3.60 17.12 -2.12
C PRO A 190 -4.87 17.61 -1.40
N ASN A 191 -4.90 17.49 -0.07
CA ASN A 191 -6.01 17.92 0.78
C ASN A 191 -5.90 19.39 1.24
N ALA A 192 -4.86 20.12 0.82
CA ALA A 192 -4.81 21.55 1.09
C ALA A 192 -5.98 22.25 0.38
N PRO A 193 -6.69 23.19 1.04
CA PRO A 193 -7.83 23.88 0.44
C PRO A 193 -7.54 24.46 -0.94
N LYS A 194 -6.34 25.04 -1.14
CA LYS A 194 -5.88 25.60 -2.42
C LYS A 194 -5.80 24.54 -3.53
N ASN A 195 -5.35 23.32 -3.22
CA ASN A 195 -5.23 22.23 -4.18
C ASN A 195 -6.60 21.65 -4.56
N ILE A 196 -7.52 21.56 -3.59
CA ILE A 196 -8.92 21.17 -3.84
C ILE A 196 -9.59 22.20 -4.76
N GLU A 197 -9.46 23.50 -4.46
CA GLU A 197 -10.00 24.57 -5.31
C GLU A 197 -9.39 24.57 -6.72
N ARG A 198 -8.06 24.33 -6.83
CA ARG A 198 -7.37 24.21 -8.13
C ARG A 198 -7.89 23.04 -8.93
N MET A 199 -8.08 21.87 -8.31
CA MET A 199 -8.60 20.67 -8.95
C MET A 199 -10.03 20.88 -9.46
N GLU A 200 -10.92 21.45 -8.64
CA GLU A 200 -12.30 21.75 -9.06
C GLU A 200 -12.38 22.79 -10.18
N ARG A 201 -11.54 23.83 -10.11
CA ARG A 201 -11.43 24.80 -11.22
C ARG A 201 -10.98 24.11 -12.51
N ASN A 202 -9.93 23.30 -12.43
CA ASN A 202 -9.38 22.60 -13.60
C ASN A 202 -10.39 21.63 -14.21
N LYS A 203 -11.12 20.88 -13.36
CA LYS A 203 -12.23 20.02 -13.77
C LYS A 203 -13.28 20.82 -14.55
N ARG A 204 -13.78 21.92 -13.96
CA ARG A 204 -14.79 22.77 -14.60
C ARG A 204 -14.35 23.29 -15.97
N ILE A 205 -13.09 23.73 -16.08
CA ILE A 205 -12.54 24.25 -17.35
C ILE A 205 -12.51 23.15 -18.42
N LEU A 206 -12.05 21.95 -18.08
CA LEU A 206 -11.99 20.83 -19.02
C LEU A 206 -13.38 20.30 -19.39
N GLU A 207 -14.33 20.28 -18.46
CA GLU A 207 -15.73 19.94 -18.74
C GLU A 207 -16.37 20.94 -19.71
N LEU A 208 -16.13 22.24 -19.52
CA LEU A 208 -16.58 23.28 -20.44
C LEU A 208 -15.94 23.11 -21.81
N GLN A 209 -14.63 22.87 -21.87
CA GLN A 209 -13.92 22.63 -23.13
C GLN A 209 -14.48 21.41 -23.87
N LEU A 210 -14.64 20.28 -23.17
CA LEU A 210 -15.17 19.04 -23.74
C LEU A 210 -16.59 19.24 -24.30
N LYS A 211 -17.42 20.00 -23.58
CA LYS A 211 -18.77 20.33 -24.04
C LYS A 211 -18.73 21.10 -25.36
N GLU A 212 -17.92 22.16 -25.44
CA GLU A 212 -17.78 22.98 -26.66
C GLU A 212 -17.19 22.20 -27.83
N GLU A 213 -16.22 21.31 -27.57
CA GLU A 213 -15.64 20.42 -28.58
C GLU A 213 -16.68 19.44 -29.14
N ARG A 214 -17.50 18.83 -28.26
CA ARG A 214 -18.59 17.95 -28.67
C ARG A 214 -19.68 18.69 -29.45
N GLU A 215 -20.00 19.93 -29.08
CA GLU A 215 -20.92 20.79 -29.85
C GLU A 215 -20.37 21.13 -31.25
N LYS A 216 -19.04 21.19 -31.40
CA LYS A 216 -18.34 21.36 -32.69
C LYS A 216 -18.16 20.05 -33.47
N GLY A 217 -18.66 18.93 -32.92
CA GLY A 217 -18.75 17.63 -33.60
C GLY A 217 -17.75 16.58 -33.12
N GLN A 218 -16.67 16.94 -32.41
CA GLN A 218 -15.72 15.95 -31.90
C GLN A 218 -14.93 16.45 -30.68
N ALA A 219 -14.77 15.59 -29.68
CA ALA A 219 -13.86 15.82 -28.56
C ALA A 219 -12.39 15.77 -29.01
N ASP A 220 -11.56 16.65 -28.44
CA ASP A 220 -10.10 16.56 -28.56
C ASP A 220 -9.60 15.41 -27.66
N PRO A 221 -8.79 14.48 -28.19
CA PRO A 221 -8.23 13.39 -27.39
C PRO A 221 -7.49 13.86 -26.13
N ARG A 222 -6.79 15.00 -26.17
CA ARG A 222 -6.09 15.52 -24.99
C ARG A 222 -7.06 15.97 -23.91
N THR A 223 -8.16 16.61 -24.28
CA THR A 223 -9.22 17.01 -23.34
C THR A 223 -9.78 15.80 -22.62
N LEU A 224 -10.07 14.72 -23.36
CA LEU A 224 -10.52 13.45 -22.77
C LEU A 224 -9.50 12.93 -21.75
N LEU A 225 -8.23 12.78 -22.15
CA LEU A 225 -7.20 12.19 -21.30
C LEU A 225 -6.91 13.04 -20.04
N TYR A 226 -6.86 14.37 -20.15
CA TYR A 226 -6.65 15.24 -18.99
C TYR A 226 -7.83 15.19 -18.02
N LEU A 227 -9.06 15.16 -18.53
CA LEU A 227 -10.25 15.07 -17.68
C LEU A 227 -10.36 13.70 -17.01
N MET A 228 -9.98 12.61 -17.71
CA MET A 228 -9.86 11.26 -17.11
C MET A 228 -8.88 11.23 -15.93
N LYS A 229 -7.71 11.91 -16.05
CA LYS A 229 -6.73 12.03 -14.96
C LYS A 229 -7.30 12.74 -13.72
N ILE A 230 -8.28 13.62 -13.89
CA ILE A 230 -8.98 14.25 -12.76
C ILE A 230 -10.05 13.29 -12.21
N TYR A 231 -10.92 12.75 -13.07
CA TYR A 231 -12.04 11.92 -12.66
C TYR A 231 -11.63 10.66 -11.87
N VAL A 232 -10.50 10.05 -12.21
CA VAL A 232 -10.00 8.85 -11.50
C VAL A 232 -9.60 9.14 -10.04
N GLU A 233 -9.15 10.36 -9.74
CA GLU A 233 -8.70 10.76 -8.41
C GLU A 233 -9.86 11.19 -7.51
N LEU A 234 -11.01 11.52 -8.10
CA LEU A 234 -12.22 11.87 -7.38
C LEU A 234 -12.89 10.62 -6.82
N GLN A 235 -13.36 10.66 -5.57
CA GLN A 235 -14.05 9.52 -4.94
C GLN A 235 -15.53 9.45 -5.33
N ASP A 236 -15.79 9.39 -6.64
CA ASP A 236 -17.14 9.46 -7.21
C ASP A 236 -17.35 8.35 -8.25
N GLN A 237 -18.31 7.47 -7.95
CA GLN A 237 -18.64 6.32 -8.79
C GLN A 237 -19.16 6.70 -10.18
N GLU A 238 -19.93 7.78 -10.31
CA GLU A 238 -20.45 8.24 -11.60
C GLU A 238 -19.31 8.78 -12.47
N LEU A 239 -18.36 9.51 -11.87
CA LEU A 239 -17.20 10.02 -12.58
C LEU A 239 -16.25 8.90 -13.03
N TRP A 240 -16.09 7.83 -12.25
CA TRP A 240 -15.33 6.65 -12.68
C TRP A 240 -15.96 5.97 -13.88
N GLN A 241 -17.29 5.87 -13.93
CA GLN A 241 -18.00 5.32 -15.07
C GLN A 241 -17.83 6.20 -16.32
N LYS A 242 -17.95 7.52 -16.18
CA LYS A 242 -17.66 8.48 -17.27
C LYS A 242 -16.22 8.40 -17.75
N CYS A 243 -15.25 8.24 -16.84
CA CYS A 243 -13.84 8.06 -17.17
C CYS A 243 -13.63 6.82 -18.07
N ILE A 244 -14.29 5.70 -17.75
CA ILE A 244 -14.24 4.49 -18.58
C ILE A 244 -14.82 4.72 -19.97
N GLU A 245 -15.98 5.39 -20.07
CA GLU A 245 -16.62 5.73 -21.36
C GLU A 245 -15.72 6.63 -22.22
N MET A 246 -15.15 7.66 -21.60
CA MET A 246 -14.18 8.56 -22.24
C MET A 246 -12.92 7.82 -22.69
N GLY A 247 -12.49 6.81 -21.94
CA GLY A 247 -11.34 5.99 -22.32
C GLY A 247 -11.55 5.23 -23.62
N TYR A 248 -12.73 4.61 -23.81
CA TYR A 248 -13.07 3.98 -25.09
C TYR A 248 -13.18 5.01 -26.23
N GLU A 249 -13.73 6.19 -25.96
CA GLU A 249 -13.75 7.30 -26.94
C GLU A 249 -12.32 7.71 -27.33
N TYR A 250 -11.42 7.88 -26.35
CA TYR A 250 -10.02 8.24 -26.55
C TYR A 250 -9.26 7.21 -27.38
N LEU A 251 -9.40 5.93 -27.05
CA LEU A 251 -8.73 4.82 -27.75
C LEU A 251 -9.14 4.73 -29.23
N SER A 252 -10.34 5.19 -29.59
CA SER A 252 -10.79 5.26 -30.99
C SER A 252 -10.14 6.40 -31.80
N LYS A 253 -9.48 7.36 -31.13
CA LYS A 253 -8.94 8.58 -31.72
C LYS A 253 -7.42 8.67 -31.66
N SER A 254 -6.78 8.10 -30.65
CA SER A 254 -5.35 8.28 -30.40
C SER A 254 -4.45 7.34 -31.22
N GLY A 255 -3.40 7.91 -31.81
CA GLY A 255 -2.36 7.18 -32.52
C GLY A 255 -1.10 6.89 -31.71
N TRP A 256 -0.96 7.40 -30.48
CA TRP A 256 0.28 7.30 -29.69
C TRP A 256 0.23 6.21 -28.62
N ASP A 257 1.09 5.21 -28.78
CA ASP A 257 1.17 4.01 -27.94
C ASP A 257 1.31 4.33 -26.44
N GLU A 258 2.19 5.27 -26.08
CA GLU A 258 2.40 5.70 -24.69
C GLU A 258 1.14 6.30 -24.06
N GLU A 259 0.44 7.21 -24.77
CA GLU A 259 -0.78 7.81 -24.23
C GLU A 259 -1.96 6.82 -24.20
N ARG A 260 -2.03 5.88 -25.15
CA ARG A 260 -3.01 4.78 -25.10
C ARG A 260 -2.77 3.89 -23.88
N ALA A 261 -1.52 3.60 -23.53
CA ALA A 261 -1.20 2.87 -22.31
C ALA A 261 -1.67 3.61 -21.05
N VAL A 262 -1.45 4.94 -20.96
CA VAL A 262 -1.98 5.76 -19.87
C VAL A 262 -3.50 5.71 -19.81
N CYS A 263 -4.19 5.78 -20.95
CA CYS A 263 -5.65 5.66 -21.01
C CYS A 263 -6.12 4.33 -20.40
N TYR A 264 -5.53 3.20 -20.81
CA TYR A 264 -5.83 1.88 -20.24
C TYR A 264 -5.54 1.79 -18.74
N GLN A 265 -4.45 2.41 -18.28
CA GLN A 265 -4.10 2.47 -16.86
C GLN A 265 -5.14 3.28 -16.05
N LEU A 266 -5.63 4.41 -16.58
CA LEU A 266 -6.69 5.19 -15.93
C LEU A 266 -7.99 4.38 -15.84
N MET A 267 -8.35 3.67 -16.93
CA MET A 267 -9.50 2.77 -16.93
C MET A 267 -9.33 1.63 -15.91
N SER A 268 -8.13 1.05 -15.78
CA SER A 268 -7.88 -0.02 -14.80
C SER A 268 -8.03 0.47 -13.35
N LYS A 269 -7.59 1.69 -13.06
CA LYS A 269 -7.79 2.35 -11.76
C LYS A 269 -9.30 2.50 -11.46
N CYS A 270 -10.08 3.01 -12.41
CA CYS A 270 -11.54 3.13 -12.26
C CYS A 270 -12.22 1.77 -12.04
N TYR A 271 -11.90 0.74 -12.84
CA TYR A 271 -12.46 -0.60 -12.64
C TYR A 271 -12.11 -1.17 -11.26
N SER A 272 -10.88 -0.96 -10.79
CA SER A 272 -10.47 -1.38 -9.45
C SER A 272 -11.24 -0.66 -8.34
N GLN A 273 -11.48 0.65 -8.48
CA GLN A 273 -12.27 1.44 -7.53
C GLN A 273 -13.74 1.01 -7.51
N LEU A 274 -14.27 0.58 -8.66
CA LEU A 274 -15.59 -0.03 -8.80
C LEU A 274 -15.68 -1.47 -8.28
N GLY A 275 -14.56 -2.07 -7.84
CA GLY A 275 -14.49 -3.45 -7.36
C GLY A 275 -14.39 -4.52 -8.46
N ASP A 276 -14.36 -4.13 -9.74
CA ASP A 276 -14.19 -5.04 -10.89
C ASP A 276 -12.70 -5.31 -11.14
N ASN A 277 -12.07 -6.08 -10.24
CA ASN A 277 -10.65 -6.42 -10.33
C ASN A 277 -10.31 -7.21 -11.61
N LYS A 278 -11.27 -7.91 -12.20
CA LYS A 278 -11.07 -8.66 -13.45
C LYS A 278 -10.90 -7.69 -14.63
N LYS A 279 -11.80 -6.71 -14.78
CA LYS A 279 -11.64 -5.68 -15.83
C LYS A 279 -10.46 -4.76 -15.57
N ALA A 280 -10.11 -4.52 -14.30
CA ALA A 280 -8.87 -3.81 -13.95
C ALA A 280 -7.64 -4.56 -14.48
N GLU A 281 -7.58 -5.88 -14.27
CA GLU A 281 -6.52 -6.74 -14.83
C GLU A 281 -6.52 -6.74 -16.37
N GLU A 282 -7.68 -6.89 -17.01
CA GLU A 282 -7.80 -6.86 -18.48
C GLU A 282 -7.31 -5.53 -19.06
N SER A 283 -7.71 -4.42 -18.43
CA SER A 283 -7.32 -3.07 -18.85
C SER A 283 -5.82 -2.83 -18.71
N ILE A 284 -5.21 -3.21 -17.58
CA ILE A 284 -3.77 -3.00 -17.41
C ILE A 284 -2.93 -3.91 -18.31
N ARG A 285 -3.41 -5.12 -18.65
CA ARG A 285 -2.79 -5.95 -19.68
C ARG A 285 -2.89 -5.29 -21.06
N GLY A 286 -4.00 -4.59 -21.34
CA GLY A 286 -4.14 -3.69 -22.47
C GLY A 286 -3.07 -2.61 -22.48
N ALA A 287 -2.84 -1.94 -21.35
CA ALA A 287 -1.78 -0.93 -21.23
C ALA A 287 -0.39 -1.49 -21.54
N ILE A 288 -0.06 -2.68 -21.00
CA ILE A 288 1.23 -3.35 -21.25
C ILE A 288 1.38 -3.72 -22.74
N LYS A 289 0.29 -4.12 -23.41
CA LYS A 289 0.29 -4.40 -24.84
C LYS A 289 0.60 -3.15 -25.66
N GLU A 290 0.04 -2.00 -25.28
CA GLU A 290 0.31 -0.72 -25.95
C GLU A 290 1.75 -0.25 -25.68
N TYR A 291 2.22 -0.29 -24.43
CA TYR A 291 3.54 0.19 -24.06
C TYR A 291 4.21 -0.70 -22.99
N PRO A 292 5.00 -1.71 -23.39
CA PRO A 292 5.52 -2.72 -22.46
C PRO A 292 6.73 -2.26 -21.63
N TYR A 293 7.21 -1.03 -21.83
CA TYR A 293 8.46 -0.55 -21.23
C TYR A 293 8.28 0.19 -19.90
N GLU A 294 7.03 0.45 -19.48
CA GLU A 294 6.73 1.20 -18.25
C GLU A 294 6.57 0.26 -17.04
N PRO A 295 7.50 0.27 -16.05
CA PRO A 295 7.45 -0.61 -14.88
C PRO A 295 6.17 -0.45 -14.05
N LEU A 296 5.60 0.77 -14.00
CA LEU A 296 4.40 1.04 -13.21
C LEU A 296 3.20 0.19 -13.65
N LEU A 297 3.10 -0.15 -14.94
CA LEU A 297 2.01 -0.99 -15.44
C LEU A 297 2.05 -2.41 -14.84
N TYR A 298 3.24 -2.97 -14.67
CA TYR A 298 3.43 -4.29 -14.08
C TYR A 298 3.19 -4.29 -12.57
N LEU A 299 3.46 -3.17 -11.88
CA LEU A 299 3.08 -2.99 -10.48
C LEU A 299 1.55 -2.96 -10.31
N TYR A 300 0.83 -2.25 -11.19
CA TYR A 300 -0.63 -2.28 -11.20
C TYR A 300 -1.20 -3.67 -11.50
N LEU A 301 -0.63 -4.40 -12.46
CA LEU A 301 -0.98 -5.80 -12.72
C LEU A 301 -0.79 -6.65 -11.46
N THR A 302 0.35 -6.52 -10.79
CA THR A 302 0.66 -7.22 -9.55
C THR A 302 -0.35 -6.91 -8.44
N LYS A 303 -0.75 -5.64 -8.29
CA LYS A 303 -1.81 -5.22 -7.36
C LYS A 303 -3.13 -5.93 -7.63
N TYR A 304 -3.56 -5.98 -8.89
CA TYR A 304 -4.83 -6.63 -9.25
C TYR A 304 -4.78 -8.16 -9.12
N LEU A 305 -3.63 -8.78 -9.37
CA LEU A 305 -3.41 -10.21 -9.14
C LEU A 305 -3.46 -10.55 -7.64
N PHE A 306 -2.85 -9.70 -6.79
CA PHE A 306 -2.92 -9.86 -5.33
C PHE A 306 -4.37 -9.80 -4.82
N ASN A 307 -5.14 -8.81 -5.27
CA ASN A 307 -6.55 -8.64 -4.89
C ASN A 307 -7.43 -9.84 -5.29
N GLN A 308 -7.03 -10.58 -6.33
CA GLN A 308 -7.73 -11.78 -6.81
C GLN A 308 -7.17 -13.09 -6.21
N GLY A 309 -6.16 -13.03 -5.34
CA GLY A 309 -5.52 -14.22 -4.77
C GLY A 309 -4.64 -15.01 -5.75
N LYS A 310 -4.30 -14.43 -6.92
CA LYS A 310 -3.47 -15.06 -7.96
C LYS A 310 -1.97 -14.92 -7.65
N TYR A 311 -1.54 -15.47 -6.50
CA TYR A 311 -0.21 -15.18 -5.94
C TYR A 311 0.97 -15.71 -6.75
N ASN A 312 0.81 -16.80 -7.52
CA ASN A 312 1.89 -17.32 -8.37
C ASN A 312 2.18 -16.37 -9.54
N GLU A 313 1.15 -15.81 -10.17
CA GLU A 313 1.31 -14.80 -11.22
C GLU A 313 1.85 -13.50 -10.64
N MET A 314 1.34 -13.10 -9.46
CA MET A 314 1.84 -11.93 -8.73
C MET A 314 3.35 -12.00 -8.52
N GLU A 315 3.88 -13.15 -8.08
CA GLU A 315 5.32 -13.33 -7.87
C GLU A 315 6.13 -13.09 -9.15
N HIS A 316 5.65 -13.62 -10.27
CA HIS A 316 6.31 -13.48 -11.56
C HIS A 316 6.34 -12.01 -12.02
N TRP A 317 5.20 -11.34 -12.03
CA TRP A 317 5.09 -9.96 -12.53
C TRP A 317 5.70 -8.94 -11.58
N LEU A 318 5.69 -9.18 -10.26
CA LEU A 318 6.39 -8.34 -9.30
C LEU A 318 7.90 -8.37 -9.54
N LYS A 319 8.49 -9.56 -9.76
CA LYS A 319 9.92 -9.70 -10.07
C LYS A 319 10.30 -8.97 -11.36
N ILE A 320 9.47 -9.04 -12.39
CA ILE A 320 9.66 -8.28 -13.63
C ILE A 320 9.67 -6.79 -13.32
N ALA A 321 8.60 -6.28 -12.69
CA ALA A 321 8.42 -4.86 -12.41
C ALA A 321 9.62 -4.24 -11.67
N VAL A 322 10.14 -4.91 -10.63
CA VAL A 322 11.26 -4.41 -9.82
C VAL A 322 12.64 -4.56 -10.48
N SER A 323 12.72 -5.33 -11.58
CA SER A 323 13.97 -5.58 -12.32
C SER A 323 14.14 -4.73 -13.57
N MET A 324 13.08 -4.05 -14.01
CA MET A 324 13.10 -3.25 -15.23
C MET A 324 13.96 -1.99 -15.03
N GLU A 325 14.87 -1.76 -15.98
CA GLU A 325 15.60 -0.50 -16.10
C GLU A 325 14.73 0.57 -16.77
N GLU A 326 14.82 1.79 -16.29
CA GLU A 326 14.08 2.91 -16.85
C GLU A 326 14.67 3.36 -18.18
N LYS A 327 13.79 3.58 -19.16
CA LYS A 327 14.13 4.31 -20.39
C LYS A 327 13.69 5.76 -20.26
N ASP A 328 14.40 6.65 -20.94
CA ASP A 328 13.97 8.05 -21.13
C ASP A 328 12.59 8.07 -21.82
N ALA A 329 11.52 8.16 -21.02
CA ALA A 329 10.16 8.28 -21.51
C ALA A 329 9.86 9.71 -21.95
N SER A 330 8.97 9.87 -22.94
CA SER A 330 8.49 11.20 -23.36
C SER A 330 7.47 11.80 -22.39
N GLN A 331 6.92 10.97 -21.49
CA GLN A 331 5.86 11.30 -20.55
C GLN A 331 6.34 11.47 -19.10
N MET A 332 5.43 11.99 -18.26
CA MET A 332 5.63 12.23 -16.84
C MET A 332 6.07 10.94 -16.12
N ASN A 333 7.34 10.86 -15.70
CA ASN A 333 7.83 9.73 -14.91
C ASN A 333 7.45 9.94 -13.43
N ASN A 334 6.58 9.09 -12.87
CA ASN A 334 6.18 9.17 -11.46
C ASN A 334 7.03 8.22 -10.59
N GLU A 335 8.30 8.58 -10.42
CA GLU A 335 9.29 7.85 -9.63
C GLU A 335 8.79 7.45 -8.24
N MET A 336 8.13 8.39 -7.57
CA MET A 336 7.67 8.19 -6.20
C MET A 336 6.55 7.15 -6.13
N GLU A 337 5.58 7.21 -7.05
CA GLU A 337 4.48 6.24 -7.11
C GLU A 337 5.00 4.82 -7.32
N LYS A 338 5.99 4.64 -8.22
CA LYS A 338 6.64 3.34 -8.45
C LYS A 338 7.30 2.80 -7.19
N LYS A 339 8.09 3.62 -6.49
CA LYS A 339 8.79 3.22 -5.26
C LYS A 339 7.81 2.83 -4.16
N ILE A 340 6.78 3.65 -3.93
CA ILE A 340 5.75 3.41 -2.92
C ILE A 340 4.98 2.12 -3.24
N LEU A 341 4.43 2.01 -4.46
CA LEU A 341 3.62 0.85 -4.85
C LEU A 341 4.44 -0.44 -4.89
N GLY A 342 5.68 -0.39 -5.38
CA GLY A 342 6.60 -1.53 -5.38
C GLY A 342 6.93 -2.01 -3.96
N ALA A 343 7.21 -1.09 -3.04
CA ALA A 343 7.47 -1.42 -1.64
C ALA A 343 6.24 -2.01 -0.95
N GLU A 344 5.06 -1.42 -1.16
CA GLU A 344 3.79 -1.88 -0.61
C GLU A 344 3.45 -3.31 -1.09
N LEU A 345 3.58 -3.58 -2.39
CA LEU A 345 3.29 -4.89 -2.96
C LEU A 345 4.31 -5.94 -2.54
N THR A 346 5.59 -5.57 -2.44
CA THR A 346 6.64 -6.46 -1.91
C THR A 346 6.35 -6.81 -0.45
N PHE A 347 5.99 -5.83 0.38
CA PHE A 347 5.59 -6.07 1.76
C PHE A 347 4.39 -7.01 1.82
N LYS A 348 3.31 -6.73 1.08
CA LYS A 348 2.11 -7.57 1.04
C LYS A 348 2.42 -9.00 0.62
N PHE A 349 3.27 -9.19 -0.39
CA PHE A 349 3.67 -10.50 -0.85
C PHE A 349 4.46 -11.26 0.22
N GLU A 350 5.50 -10.65 0.78
CA GLU A 350 6.38 -11.33 1.74
C GLU A 350 5.66 -11.60 3.06
N TYR A 351 4.79 -10.70 3.52
CA TYR A 351 4.06 -10.82 4.78
C TYR A 351 2.89 -11.80 4.68
N TYR A 352 1.98 -11.62 3.72
CA TYR A 352 0.74 -12.41 3.65
C TYR A 352 0.89 -13.71 2.87
N VAL A 353 1.77 -13.76 1.86
CA VAL A 353 1.89 -14.92 0.96
C VAL A 353 3.06 -15.81 1.36
N LYS A 354 4.29 -15.26 1.38
CA LYS A 354 5.49 -16.06 1.68
C LYS A 354 5.71 -16.28 3.18
N ARG A 355 5.11 -15.44 4.02
CA ARG A 355 5.34 -15.40 5.48
C ARG A 355 6.82 -15.27 5.84
N ASP A 356 7.59 -14.58 4.99
CA ASP A 356 9.00 -14.25 5.22
C ASP A 356 9.08 -12.90 5.95
N ILE A 357 9.03 -12.96 7.28
CA ILE A 357 8.99 -11.76 8.14
C ILE A 357 10.22 -10.88 7.94
N ARG A 358 11.39 -11.44 7.61
CA ARG A 358 12.62 -10.68 7.43
C ARG A 358 12.59 -9.87 6.13
N LYS A 359 12.10 -10.45 5.04
CA LYS A 359 11.90 -9.69 3.79
C LYS A 359 10.74 -8.72 3.90
N ALA A 360 9.65 -9.09 4.57
CA ALA A 360 8.56 -8.18 4.87
C ALA A 360 9.06 -6.95 5.64
N TYR A 361 9.89 -7.14 6.67
CA TYR A 361 10.52 -6.05 7.43
C TYR A 361 11.35 -5.11 6.53
N ARG A 362 12.16 -5.65 5.63
CA ARG A 362 12.95 -4.82 4.69
C ARG A 362 12.05 -4.00 3.77
N ALA A 363 10.98 -4.59 3.26
CA ALA A 363 10.04 -3.92 2.36
C ALA A 363 9.27 -2.80 3.08
N ILE A 364 8.73 -3.05 4.28
CA ILE A 364 8.00 -2.02 5.05
C ILE A 364 8.93 -0.91 5.56
N LYS A 365 10.19 -1.23 5.88
CA LYS A 365 11.19 -0.22 6.22
C LYS A 365 11.47 0.69 5.03
N TYR A 366 11.68 0.12 3.84
CA TYR A 366 11.87 0.91 2.62
C TYR A 366 10.62 1.75 2.30
N LEU A 367 9.41 1.20 2.49
CA LEU A 367 8.17 1.96 2.34
C LEU A 367 8.10 3.17 3.30
N TYR A 368 8.53 2.99 4.55
CA TYR A 368 8.61 4.10 5.52
C TYR A 368 9.62 5.17 5.10
N ASP A 369 10.78 4.75 4.58
CA ASP A 369 11.82 5.67 4.13
C ASP A 369 11.35 6.57 2.96
N VAL A 370 10.52 6.03 2.05
CA VAL A 370 9.98 6.78 0.90
C VAL A 370 8.63 7.47 1.18
N SER A 371 7.85 6.98 2.14
CA SER A 371 6.53 7.48 2.48
C SER A 371 6.26 7.39 4.00
N PRO A 372 6.81 8.31 4.80
CA PRO A 372 6.73 8.27 6.26
C PRO A 372 5.35 8.74 6.75
N THR A 373 4.37 7.83 6.77
CA THR A 373 3.06 8.07 7.39
C THR A 373 2.98 7.41 8.76
N LYS A 374 2.04 7.88 9.61
CA LYS A 374 1.79 7.26 10.92
C LYS A 374 1.40 5.78 10.78
N ASP A 375 0.58 5.45 9.80
CA ASP A 375 0.12 4.08 9.56
C ASP A 375 1.26 3.15 9.16
N VAL A 376 2.14 3.62 8.25
CA VAL A 376 3.33 2.87 7.83
C VAL A 376 4.29 2.68 9.01
N TYR A 377 4.44 3.68 9.88
CA TYR A 377 5.26 3.57 11.09
C TYR A 377 4.73 2.51 12.07
N PHE A 378 3.42 2.50 12.34
CA PHE A 378 2.84 1.49 13.23
C PHE A 378 3.02 0.08 12.69
N LEU A 379 2.83 -0.10 11.38
CA LEU A 379 3.04 -1.38 10.71
C LEU A 379 4.51 -1.80 10.73
N LEU A 380 5.45 -0.87 10.53
CA LEU A 380 6.88 -1.12 10.65
C LEU A 380 7.25 -1.64 12.05
N GLU A 381 6.76 -1.00 13.11
CA GLU A 381 7.06 -1.41 14.49
C GLU A 381 6.40 -2.75 14.88
N GLU A 382 5.24 -3.08 14.30
CA GLU A 382 4.64 -4.41 14.44
C GLU A 382 5.51 -5.49 13.78
N VAL A 383 5.87 -5.30 12.51
CA VAL A 383 6.66 -6.27 11.75
C VAL A 383 8.07 -6.40 12.33
N LYS A 384 8.63 -5.33 12.88
CA LYS A 384 9.91 -5.33 13.60
C LYS A 384 9.88 -6.25 14.82
N ARG A 385 8.85 -6.15 15.66
CA ARG A 385 8.69 -7.03 16.83
C ARG A 385 8.57 -8.51 16.43
N LEU A 386 7.84 -8.79 15.34
CA LEU A 386 7.74 -10.15 14.78
C LEU A 386 9.10 -10.65 14.27
N LYS A 387 9.87 -9.79 13.61
CA LYS A 387 11.24 -10.13 13.15
C LYS A 387 12.15 -10.45 14.34
N GLU A 388 12.11 -9.63 15.39
CA GLU A 388 12.93 -9.84 16.59
C GLU A 388 12.56 -11.17 17.29
N LEU A 389 11.27 -11.50 17.35
CA LEU A 389 10.80 -12.79 17.86
C LEU A 389 11.26 -13.97 16.99
N ASP A 390 11.18 -13.86 15.67
CA ASP A 390 11.66 -14.87 14.72
C ASP A 390 13.17 -15.11 14.87
N GLU A 391 13.96 -14.04 14.95
CA GLU A 391 15.41 -14.12 15.15
C GLU A 391 15.76 -14.75 16.50
N ALA A 392 15.10 -14.34 17.58
CA ALA A 392 15.30 -14.94 18.90
C ALA A 392 14.94 -16.43 18.93
N SER A 393 13.87 -16.81 18.23
CA SER A 393 13.43 -18.21 18.09
C SER A 393 14.44 -19.04 17.28
N GLU A 394 14.97 -18.50 16.19
CA GLU A 394 16.01 -19.15 15.39
C GLU A 394 17.29 -19.38 16.22
N GLN A 395 17.75 -18.37 16.97
CA GLN A 395 18.94 -18.51 17.81
C GLN A 395 18.73 -19.54 18.92
N THR A 396 17.54 -19.55 19.53
CA THR A 396 17.16 -20.57 20.51
C THR A 396 17.21 -21.97 19.90
N HIS A 397 16.62 -22.15 18.71
CA HIS A 397 16.65 -23.42 18.00
C HIS A 397 18.10 -23.89 17.73
N LYS A 398 18.98 -22.99 17.28
CA LYS A 398 20.40 -23.28 17.05
C LYS A 398 21.13 -23.67 18.34
N LEU A 399 20.85 -23.00 19.45
CA LEU A 399 21.41 -23.36 20.76
C LEU A 399 20.95 -24.76 21.19
N ILE A 400 19.67 -25.09 20.99
CA ILE A 400 19.15 -26.43 21.29
C ILE A 400 19.88 -27.48 20.43
N LYS A 401 20.04 -27.24 19.13
CA LYS A 401 20.82 -28.13 18.24
C LYS A 401 22.25 -28.34 18.72
N TYR A 402 22.92 -27.26 19.12
CA TYR A 402 24.26 -27.35 19.68
C TYR A 402 24.32 -28.19 20.98
N LEU A 403 23.28 -28.12 21.83
CA LEU A 403 23.19 -28.98 23.03
C LEU A 403 22.97 -30.46 22.65
N GLU A 404 22.16 -30.74 21.63
CA GLU A 404 22.01 -32.10 21.07
C GLU A 404 23.37 -32.64 20.61
N ASP A 405 24.12 -31.86 19.83
CA ASP A 405 25.43 -32.25 19.27
C ASP A 405 26.53 -32.42 20.32
N LYS A 406 26.30 -31.98 21.56
CA LYS A 406 27.23 -32.10 22.69
C LYS A 406 26.78 -33.11 23.74
N ASP A 407 25.73 -33.89 23.46
CA ASP A 407 25.15 -34.86 24.39
C ASP A 407 24.76 -34.20 25.74
N LYS A 408 24.23 -32.96 25.67
CA LYS A 408 23.80 -32.15 26.82
C LYS A 408 22.28 -31.99 26.87
N GLU A 409 21.53 -33.01 26.52
CA GLU A 409 20.08 -32.89 26.35
C GLU A 409 19.33 -32.64 27.67
N GLU A 410 19.96 -32.92 28.81
CA GLU A 410 19.43 -32.57 30.13
C GLU A 410 19.23 -31.07 30.34
N GLN A 411 19.92 -30.23 29.56
CA GLN A 411 19.85 -28.77 29.65
C GLN A 411 18.73 -28.16 28.79
N ILE A 412 18.16 -28.93 27.87
CA ILE A 412 17.18 -28.42 26.89
C ILE A 412 15.87 -28.02 27.57
N ILE A 413 15.36 -28.82 28.51
CA ILE A 413 14.12 -28.48 29.23
C ILE A 413 14.31 -27.23 30.11
N PRO A 414 15.34 -27.15 30.99
CA PRO A 414 15.61 -25.93 31.75
C PRO A 414 15.76 -24.69 30.86
N LEU A 415 16.46 -24.82 29.73
CA LEU A 415 16.60 -23.75 28.75
C LEU A 415 15.22 -23.28 28.28
N ILE A 416 14.38 -24.18 27.76
CA ILE A 416 13.04 -23.82 27.26
C ILE A 416 12.20 -23.17 28.36
N GLN A 417 12.24 -23.70 29.58
CA GLN A 417 11.49 -23.15 30.72
C GLN A 417 11.98 -21.76 31.17
N SER A 418 13.22 -21.39 30.84
CA SER A 418 13.78 -20.08 31.14
C SER A 418 13.44 -19.00 30.10
N LEU A 419 12.90 -19.38 28.94
CA LEU A 419 12.59 -18.45 27.86
C LEU A 419 11.30 -17.65 28.14
N PRO A 420 11.15 -16.46 27.51
CA PRO A 420 9.90 -15.71 27.53
C PRO A 420 8.71 -16.51 26.97
N THR A 421 7.52 -16.21 27.48
CA THR A 421 6.27 -16.90 27.12
C THR A 421 5.97 -16.87 25.61
N GLU A 422 6.35 -15.78 24.95
CA GLU A 422 6.23 -15.52 23.52
C GLU A 422 7.00 -16.56 22.69
N ILE A 423 8.12 -17.07 23.21
CA ILE A 423 8.93 -18.10 22.57
C ILE A 423 8.48 -19.49 23.02
N THR A 424 8.22 -19.69 24.31
CA THR A 424 7.81 -21.01 24.83
C THR A 424 6.48 -21.47 24.26
N ASN A 425 5.62 -20.54 23.83
CA ASN A 425 4.33 -20.84 23.23
C ASN A 425 4.40 -21.19 21.74
N LEU A 426 5.57 -21.12 21.11
CA LEU A 426 5.75 -21.46 19.69
C LEU A 426 5.92 -22.97 19.49
N GLU A 427 5.51 -23.45 18.31
CA GLU A 427 5.51 -24.87 17.96
C GLU A 427 6.87 -25.54 18.11
N PHE A 428 7.95 -24.84 17.75
CA PHE A 428 9.31 -25.40 17.85
C PHE A 428 9.74 -25.65 19.30
N ALA A 429 9.34 -24.77 20.23
CA ALA A 429 9.67 -24.91 21.64
C ALA A 429 8.93 -26.13 22.22
N TYR A 430 7.65 -26.32 21.84
CA TYR A 430 6.89 -27.51 22.23
C TYR A 430 7.49 -28.80 21.70
N TYR A 431 7.94 -28.81 20.44
CA TYR A 431 8.58 -29.97 19.84
C TYR A 431 9.75 -30.46 20.70
N TYR A 432 10.67 -29.56 21.06
CA TYR A 432 11.82 -29.91 21.88
C TYR A 432 11.47 -30.27 23.31
N PHE A 433 10.53 -29.52 23.92
CA PHE A 433 10.07 -29.81 25.28
C PHE A 433 9.54 -31.24 25.38
N ASN A 434 8.68 -31.66 24.45
CA ASN A 434 8.09 -33.01 24.45
C ASN A 434 9.10 -34.10 24.09
N LYS A 435 10.06 -33.82 23.21
CA LYS A 435 11.14 -34.74 22.85
C LYS A 435 11.99 -35.12 24.07
N TYR A 436 12.34 -34.15 24.91
CA TYR A 436 13.28 -34.37 26.02
C TYR A 436 12.62 -34.60 27.38
N LYS A 437 11.32 -34.32 27.53
CA LYS A 437 10.58 -34.54 28.78
C LYS A 437 10.68 -35.99 29.26
N ARG A 438 11.36 -36.18 30.41
CA ARG A 438 11.48 -37.50 31.04
C ARG A 438 10.10 -38.02 31.42
N PRO A 439 9.77 -39.28 31.05
CA PRO A 439 8.54 -39.91 31.48
C PRO A 439 8.43 -39.97 32.99
N ARG A 440 7.31 -39.51 33.52
CA ARG A 440 6.98 -39.64 34.94
C ARG A 440 6.20 -40.94 35.19
N VAL A 441 6.40 -41.53 36.36
CA VAL A 441 5.49 -42.56 36.90
C VAL A 441 4.51 -41.88 37.86
N TRP A 442 3.23 -42.01 37.59
CA TRP A 442 2.15 -41.42 38.38
C TRP A 442 1.84 -42.32 39.59
N LYS A 443 1.64 -41.72 40.76
CA LYS A 443 1.38 -42.45 42.03
C LYS A 443 -0.04 -43.02 42.06
N GLU A 444 -0.29 -43.94 42.98
CA GLU A 444 -1.58 -44.65 43.14
C GLU A 444 -2.78 -43.71 43.38
N ASN A 445 -2.56 -42.51 43.89
CA ASN A 445 -3.61 -41.52 44.13
C ASN A 445 -3.67 -40.41 43.06
N GLU A 446 -3.06 -40.60 41.88
CA GLU A 446 -3.05 -39.57 40.84
C GLU A 446 -3.92 -39.94 39.63
N ILE A 447 -4.61 -38.93 39.10
CA ILE A 447 -5.49 -39.01 37.95
C ILE A 447 -5.02 -38.01 36.89
N CYS A 448 -4.72 -38.52 35.69
CA CYS A 448 -4.53 -37.71 34.51
C CYS A 448 -5.85 -37.61 33.74
N TYR A 449 -6.43 -36.43 33.66
CA TYR A 449 -7.60 -36.15 32.84
C TYR A 449 -7.17 -35.40 31.57
N TYR A 450 -7.12 -36.11 30.44
CA TYR A 450 -6.76 -35.54 29.15
C TYR A 450 -8.01 -35.07 28.39
N ALA A 451 -8.22 -33.76 28.39
CA ALA A 451 -9.33 -33.04 27.77
C ALA A 451 -8.87 -32.06 26.67
N TYR A 452 -7.83 -32.44 25.92
CA TYR A 452 -7.30 -31.65 24.81
C TYR A 452 -7.47 -32.37 23.47
N LEU A 453 -8.25 -31.78 22.56
CA LEU A 453 -8.52 -32.30 21.20
C LEU A 453 -7.96 -31.40 20.10
N GLY A 454 -7.11 -30.43 20.44
CA GLY A 454 -6.63 -29.36 19.56
C GLY A 454 -7.01 -27.98 20.12
N GLN A 455 -6.67 -26.92 19.38
CA GLN A 455 -7.12 -25.57 19.74
C GLN A 455 -8.64 -25.50 19.62
N HIS A 456 -9.30 -25.12 20.71
CA HIS A 456 -10.72 -24.81 20.73
C HIS A 456 -10.96 -23.37 20.26
N PHE A 457 -12.18 -23.10 19.80
CA PHE A 457 -12.61 -21.75 19.42
C PHE A 457 -12.45 -20.75 20.58
N GLU A 458 -12.67 -21.23 21.81
CA GLU A 458 -12.42 -20.51 23.05
C GLU A 458 -11.62 -21.38 24.02
N LYS A 459 -10.55 -20.82 24.57
CA LYS A 459 -9.78 -21.47 25.64
C LYS A 459 -10.64 -21.58 26.90
N TRP A 460 -10.48 -22.64 27.66
CA TRP A 460 -11.32 -22.89 28.82
C TRP A 460 -10.58 -23.40 30.04
N SER A 461 -11.10 -23.04 31.20
CA SER A 461 -10.60 -23.45 32.52
C SER A 461 -11.75 -23.37 33.53
N PRO A 462 -11.54 -23.69 34.83
CA PRO A 462 -12.55 -23.46 35.85
C PRO A 462 -13.05 -22.01 35.93
N LEU A 463 -12.24 -21.02 35.48
CA LEU A 463 -12.65 -19.61 35.44
C LEU A 463 -13.78 -19.34 34.44
N SER A 464 -13.87 -20.14 33.38
CA SER A 464 -14.90 -20.04 32.33
C SER A 464 -16.31 -20.36 32.84
N LEU A 465 -16.45 -20.97 34.03
CA LEU A 465 -17.75 -21.14 34.68
C LEU A 465 -18.44 -19.80 34.97
N ASN A 466 -17.68 -18.71 35.13
CA ASN A 466 -18.21 -17.38 35.41
C ASN A 466 -18.71 -16.65 34.16
N THR A 467 -18.20 -17.04 32.98
CA THR A 467 -18.50 -16.39 31.69
C THR A 467 -19.42 -17.21 30.80
N GLY A 468 -19.64 -18.48 31.14
CA GLY A 468 -20.44 -19.44 30.36
C GLY A 468 -19.54 -20.48 29.68
N ILE A 469 -19.87 -21.77 29.83
CA ILE A 469 -19.11 -22.88 29.25
C ILE A 469 -20.03 -24.06 28.95
N GLY A 470 -19.68 -24.87 27.95
CA GLY A 470 -20.42 -26.07 27.55
C GLY A 470 -20.57 -27.11 28.67
N GLY A 471 -21.62 -27.94 28.56
CA GLY A 471 -21.94 -28.95 29.57
C GLY A 471 -20.87 -30.03 29.72
N SER A 472 -20.17 -30.37 28.64
CA SER A 472 -19.10 -31.36 28.64
C SER A 472 -17.84 -30.89 29.36
N GLU A 473 -17.48 -29.63 29.19
CA GLU A 473 -16.35 -28.98 29.85
C GLU A 473 -16.69 -28.74 31.32
N THR A 474 -17.94 -28.34 31.60
CA THR A 474 -18.48 -28.24 32.97
C THR A 474 -18.31 -29.57 33.70
N ALA A 475 -18.61 -30.70 33.06
CA ALA A 475 -18.44 -32.02 33.65
C ALA A 475 -16.98 -32.32 34.01
N VAL A 476 -16.02 -32.00 33.12
CA VAL A 476 -14.58 -32.16 33.41
C VAL A 476 -14.22 -31.38 34.67
N ILE A 477 -14.66 -30.12 34.77
CA ILE A 477 -14.36 -29.24 35.92
C ILE A 477 -14.96 -29.81 37.21
N LYS A 478 -16.25 -30.19 37.19
CA LYS A 478 -16.95 -30.70 38.38
C LYS A 478 -16.42 -32.06 38.85
N LEU A 479 -16.24 -33.01 37.93
CA LEU A 479 -15.72 -34.34 38.25
C LEU A 479 -14.30 -34.27 38.81
N SER A 480 -13.43 -33.45 38.20
CA SER A 480 -12.07 -33.24 38.69
C SER A 480 -12.05 -32.71 40.12
N LYS A 481 -12.95 -31.77 40.43
CA LYS A 481 -13.13 -31.22 41.78
C LYS A 481 -13.60 -32.28 42.78
N GLU A 482 -14.55 -33.14 42.42
CA GLU A 482 -15.03 -34.20 43.31
C GLU A 482 -13.97 -35.28 43.58
N TRP A 483 -13.15 -35.64 42.59
CA TRP A 483 -12.02 -36.54 42.81
C TRP A 483 -10.93 -35.89 43.68
N ALA A 484 -10.63 -34.61 43.50
CA ALA A 484 -9.71 -33.88 44.35
C ALA A 484 -10.18 -33.87 45.82
N LYS A 485 -11.48 -33.66 46.07
CA LYS A 485 -12.08 -33.76 47.43
C LYS A 485 -11.95 -35.15 48.05
N LYS A 486 -11.91 -36.21 47.24
CA LYS A 486 -11.70 -37.60 47.68
C LYS A 486 -10.22 -37.93 47.94
N GLY A 487 -9.31 -36.95 47.84
CA GLY A 487 -7.88 -37.12 48.12
C GLY A 487 -7.03 -37.53 46.92
N TYR A 488 -7.59 -37.54 45.70
CA TYR A 488 -6.80 -37.73 44.49
C TYR A 488 -6.07 -36.45 44.09
N VAL A 489 -4.85 -36.59 43.57
CA VAL A 489 -4.17 -35.50 42.85
C VAL A 489 -4.63 -35.56 41.40
N VAL A 490 -5.46 -34.61 41.00
CA VAL A 490 -6.02 -34.55 39.65
C VAL A 490 -5.28 -33.52 38.83
N VAL A 491 -4.80 -33.94 37.66
CA VAL A 491 -4.17 -33.08 36.67
C VAL A 491 -5.00 -33.12 35.40
N VAL A 492 -5.50 -31.97 34.97
CA VAL A 492 -6.28 -31.80 33.75
C VAL A 492 -5.40 -31.17 32.68
N TYR A 493 -5.28 -31.83 31.53
CA TYR A 493 -4.67 -31.27 30.32
C TYR A 493 -5.77 -30.81 29.38
N ALA A 494 -5.90 -29.50 29.18
CA ALA A 494 -6.95 -28.90 28.35
C ALA A 494 -6.40 -27.69 27.55
N ASP A 495 -7.23 -27.05 26.74
CA ASP A 495 -6.86 -25.81 26.05
C ASP A 495 -7.05 -24.60 26.97
N VAL A 496 -6.18 -24.50 27.99
CA VAL A 496 -6.29 -23.48 29.05
C VAL A 496 -5.67 -22.15 28.63
N GLU A 497 -6.31 -21.05 29.02
CA GLU A 497 -5.74 -19.71 28.86
C GLU A 497 -4.61 -19.45 29.86
N LYS A 498 -4.85 -19.83 31.13
CA LYS A 498 -3.89 -19.70 32.22
C LYS A 498 -3.77 -21.03 32.96
N GLU A 499 -2.54 -21.51 33.10
CA GLU A 499 -2.25 -22.68 33.90
C GLU A 499 -2.23 -22.36 35.40
N GLY A 500 -2.54 -23.35 36.23
CA GLY A 500 -2.56 -23.13 37.67
C GLY A 500 -3.30 -24.22 38.45
N VAL A 501 -3.43 -23.99 39.75
CA VAL A 501 -4.20 -24.85 40.66
C VAL A 501 -5.52 -24.17 40.97
N TYR A 502 -6.63 -24.86 40.69
CA TYR A 502 -7.99 -24.38 40.88
C TYR A 502 -8.79 -25.46 41.60
N ASP A 503 -9.42 -25.13 42.74
CA ASP A 503 -10.19 -26.11 43.52
C ASP A 503 -9.40 -27.41 43.85
N ASN A 504 -8.09 -27.28 44.14
CA ASN A 504 -7.14 -28.37 44.36
C ASN A 504 -6.91 -29.31 43.14
N VAL A 505 -7.30 -28.87 41.95
CA VAL A 505 -7.03 -29.54 40.66
C VAL A 505 -5.94 -28.76 39.93
N ILE A 506 -4.95 -29.47 39.38
CA ILE A 506 -3.87 -28.88 38.59
C ILE A 506 -4.33 -28.80 37.14
N TRP A 507 -4.35 -27.62 36.54
CA TRP A 507 -4.73 -27.38 35.15
C TRP A 507 -3.52 -26.98 34.32
N LEU A 508 -3.25 -27.75 33.27
CA LEU A 508 -2.12 -27.57 32.37
C LEU A 508 -2.59 -27.49 30.91
N PRO A 509 -1.87 -26.75 30.05
CA PRO A 509 -2.11 -26.76 28.62
C PRO A 509 -1.87 -28.15 28.02
N GLY A 510 -2.69 -28.52 27.03
CA GLY A 510 -2.61 -29.81 26.34
C GLY A 510 -1.22 -30.16 25.79
N TYR A 511 -0.48 -29.17 25.32
CA TYR A 511 0.89 -29.36 24.79
C TYR A 511 1.91 -29.80 25.85
N LYS A 512 1.63 -29.64 27.16
CA LYS A 512 2.50 -30.13 28.25
C LYS A 512 2.31 -31.63 28.52
N PHE A 513 1.32 -32.27 27.90
CA PHE A 513 1.06 -33.69 28.05
C PHE A 513 2.22 -34.54 27.49
N ASN A 514 2.72 -35.49 28.29
CA ASN A 514 3.73 -36.44 27.85
C ASN A 514 3.11 -37.82 27.65
N PRO A 515 2.89 -38.29 26.40
CA PRO A 515 2.29 -39.61 26.16
C PRO A 515 3.16 -40.78 26.61
N ARG A 516 4.45 -40.53 26.93
CA ARG A 516 5.39 -41.56 27.39
C ARG A 516 5.31 -41.85 28.89
N ASP A 517 4.63 -41.00 29.66
CA ASP A 517 4.42 -41.20 31.09
C ASP A 517 3.74 -42.55 31.38
N ARG A 518 3.93 -43.06 32.60
CA ARG A 518 3.21 -44.23 33.11
C ARG A 518 2.14 -43.77 34.08
N PHE A 519 0.90 -43.71 33.60
CA PHE A 519 -0.25 -43.23 34.35
C PHE A 519 -0.78 -44.29 35.31
N ASN A 520 -1.27 -43.87 36.46
CA ASN A 520 -2.05 -44.73 37.34
C ASN A 520 -3.49 -44.80 36.84
N ILE A 521 -4.23 -43.69 36.88
CA ILE A 521 -5.53 -43.54 36.24
C ILE A 521 -5.41 -42.50 35.13
N PHE A 522 -5.79 -42.88 33.91
CA PHE A 522 -5.88 -41.98 32.77
C PHE A 522 -7.31 -41.91 32.29
N ILE A 523 -7.82 -40.69 32.08
CA ILE A 523 -9.17 -40.42 31.58
C ILE A 523 -9.04 -39.65 30.26
N GLN A 524 -9.52 -40.22 29.17
CA GLN A 524 -9.60 -39.53 27.89
C GLN A 524 -11.00 -38.94 27.68
N TRP A 525 -11.07 -37.63 27.44
CA TRP A 525 -12.33 -36.94 27.17
C TRP A 525 -12.79 -37.15 25.72
N ARG A 526 -14.08 -37.44 25.53
CA ARG A 526 -14.83 -37.53 24.25
C ARG A 526 -14.36 -38.56 23.23
N SER A 527 -13.19 -39.18 23.42
CA SER A 527 -12.64 -40.15 22.48
C SER A 527 -11.80 -41.20 23.19
N SER A 528 -11.52 -42.30 22.50
CA SER A 528 -10.68 -43.41 22.96
C SER A 528 -9.39 -43.54 22.14
N SER A 529 -9.01 -42.51 21.37
CA SER A 529 -7.96 -42.59 20.37
C SER A 529 -6.55 -42.86 20.92
N LEU A 530 -6.33 -42.66 22.22
CA LEU A 530 -5.08 -42.95 22.92
C LEU A 530 -5.08 -44.32 23.61
N ALA A 531 -6.21 -45.03 23.61
CA ALA A 531 -6.29 -46.37 24.18
C ALA A 531 -5.29 -47.32 23.47
N GLY A 532 -4.44 -47.98 24.25
CA GLY A 532 -3.37 -48.84 23.74
C GLY A 532 -2.13 -48.10 23.20
N LYS A 533 -2.13 -46.75 23.13
CA LYS A 533 -0.98 -45.94 22.71
C LYS A 533 -0.20 -45.34 23.88
N ILE A 534 -0.81 -45.27 25.06
CA ILE A 534 -0.18 -44.80 26.30
C ILE A 534 -0.10 -45.92 27.35
N LYS A 535 0.75 -45.73 28.37
CA LYS A 535 0.91 -46.69 29.47
C LYS A 535 0.07 -46.23 30.67
N ALA A 536 -1.04 -46.91 30.96
CA ALA A 536 -1.88 -46.63 32.12
C ALA A 536 -2.24 -47.93 32.87
N LYS A 537 -2.30 -47.90 34.21
CA LYS A 537 -2.87 -49.03 34.99
C LYS A 537 -4.38 -49.12 34.83
N LYS A 538 -5.05 -47.96 34.76
CA LYS A 538 -6.46 -47.82 34.44
C LYS A 538 -6.65 -46.80 33.33
N PHE A 539 -7.26 -47.23 32.23
CA PHE A 539 -7.64 -46.36 31.13
C PHE A 539 -9.16 -46.22 31.09
N LEU A 540 -9.64 -45.00 31.31
CA LEU A 540 -11.05 -44.64 31.33
C LEU A 540 -11.34 -43.69 30.17
N VAL A 541 -12.56 -43.71 29.66
CA VAL A 541 -13.04 -42.74 28.68
C VAL A 541 -14.21 -41.99 29.28
N ASP A 542 -14.15 -40.66 29.32
CA ASP A 542 -15.30 -39.82 29.65
C ASP A 542 -16.02 -39.38 28.37
N LEU A 543 -17.11 -40.06 28.03
CA LEU A 543 -17.76 -39.94 26.74
C LEU A 543 -18.99 -39.05 26.83
N HIS A 544 -18.96 -37.94 26.08
CA HIS A 544 -20.02 -36.93 26.05
C HIS A 544 -20.83 -36.98 24.76
N ASP A 545 -20.21 -37.36 23.66
CA ASP A 545 -20.81 -37.41 22.34
C ASP A 545 -21.40 -38.80 22.04
N LEU A 546 -22.43 -38.86 21.19
CA LEU A 546 -22.94 -40.14 20.68
C LEU A 546 -21.83 -40.90 19.95
N TYR A 547 -21.83 -42.22 20.11
CA TYR A 547 -20.79 -43.08 19.57
C TYR A 547 -21.35 -44.36 18.97
N SER A 548 -20.57 -44.93 18.06
CA SER A 548 -20.74 -46.30 17.59
C SER A 548 -19.90 -47.23 18.48
N PRO A 549 -20.42 -48.37 18.96
CA PRO A 549 -19.66 -49.35 19.74
C PRO A 549 -18.40 -49.84 19.03
N GLN A 550 -18.46 -49.91 17.70
CA GLN A 550 -17.35 -50.36 16.86
C GLN A 550 -16.18 -49.36 16.84
N ALA A 551 -16.43 -48.09 17.14
CA ALA A 551 -15.39 -47.06 17.24
C ALA A 551 -14.57 -47.15 18.54
N ILE A 552 -15.01 -47.96 19.52
CA ILE A 552 -14.35 -48.11 20.81
C ILE A 552 -13.57 -49.42 20.84
N ASN A 553 -12.26 -49.32 21.11
CA ASN A 553 -11.44 -50.49 21.37
C ASN A 553 -11.61 -50.96 22.82
N TRP A 554 -12.65 -51.74 23.06
CA TRP A 554 -13.05 -52.21 24.40
C TRP A 554 -11.96 -53.00 25.12
N ASP A 555 -11.05 -53.68 24.40
CA ASP A 555 -9.97 -54.47 25.00
C ASP A 555 -8.86 -53.62 25.61
N LYS A 556 -8.78 -52.34 25.23
CA LYS A 556 -7.75 -51.41 25.70
C LYS A 556 -8.28 -50.41 26.73
N ILE A 557 -9.52 -50.60 27.20
CA ILE A 557 -10.23 -49.68 28.10
C ILE A 557 -10.78 -50.48 29.28
N ASP A 558 -10.62 -49.94 30.49
CA ASP A 558 -11.19 -50.51 31.71
C ASP A 558 -12.66 -50.14 31.86
N TYR A 559 -12.97 -48.84 31.79
CA TYR A 559 -14.35 -48.36 31.84
C TYR A 559 -14.61 -47.17 30.91
N VAL A 560 -15.86 -47.09 30.43
CA VAL A 560 -16.40 -45.93 29.72
C VAL A 560 -17.46 -45.27 30.61
N MET A 561 -17.27 -44.00 30.89
CA MET A 561 -18.19 -43.17 31.65
C MET A 561 -19.12 -42.45 30.67
N VAL A 562 -20.41 -42.75 30.75
CA VAL A 562 -21.43 -42.20 29.84
C VAL A 562 -22.45 -41.37 30.62
N LYS A 563 -23.15 -40.47 29.94
CA LYS A 563 -23.97 -39.43 30.59
C LYS A 563 -25.38 -39.87 31.02
N SER A 564 -25.89 -40.98 30.48
CA SER A 564 -27.24 -41.47 30.78
C SER A 564 -27.39 -42.97 30.48
N GLU A 565 -28.47 -43.59 30.96
CA GLU A 565 -28.82 -44.97 30.60
C GLU A 565 -29.09 -45.12 29.09
N TYR A 566 -29.64 -44.09 28.44
CA TYR A 566 -29.75 -44.08 26.98
C TYR A 566 -28.37 -44.14 26.33
N HIS A 567 -27.41 -43.34 26.82
CA HIS A 567 -26.05 -43.31 26.29
C HIS A 567 -25.32 -44.66 26.48
N LYS A 568 -25.61 -45.37 27.58
CA LYS A 568 -25.16 -46.75 27.80
C LYS A 568 -25.80 -47.74 26.83
N SER A 569 -27.08 -47.56 26.49
CA SER A 569 -27.80 -48.46 25.58
C SER A 569 -27.19 -48.55 24.19
N LEU A 570 -26.43 -47.53 23.78
CA LEU A 570 -25.72 -47.51 22.50
C LEU A 570 -24.62 -48.57 22.40
N ALA A 571 -24.03 -49.01 23.52
CA ALA A 571 -22.82 -49.85 23.54
C ALA A 571 -22.99 -51.32 23.15
N GLY A 572 -24.22 -51.84 23.11
CA GLY A 572 -24.48 -53.27 23.12
C GLY A 572 -24.40 -53.88 24.54
N LYS A 573 -25.27 -54.84 24.84
CA LYS A 573 -25.43 -55.44 26.19
C LYS A 573 -24.17 -56.12 26.68
N GLU A 574 -23.39 -56.69 25.77
CA GLU A 574 -22.11 -57.36 26.01
C GLU A 574 -21.05 -56.44 26.65
N ASN A 575 -21.14 -55.13 26.41
CA ASN A 575 -20.21 -54.14 26.92
C ASN A 575 -20.67 -53.45 28.22
N TYR A 576 -21.89 -53.71 28.69
CA TYR A 576 -22.48 -52.99 29.83
C TYR A 576 -21.67 -53.08 31.12
N GLN A 577 -20.94 -54.19 31.32
CA GLN A 577 -20.05 -54.39 32.46
C GLN A 577 -18.89 -53.38 32.52
N LYS A 578 -18.46 -52.86 31.37
CA LYS A 578 -17.42 -51.83 31.25
C LYS A 578 -17.98 -50.40 31.28
N ILE A 579 -19.29 -50.22 31.42
CA ILE A 579 -19.90 -48.90 31.37
C ILE A 579 -20.38 -48.45 32.73
N LYS A 580 -20.07 -47.20 33.07
CA LYS A 580 -20.58 -46.51 34.25
C LYS A 580 -21.37 -45.29 33.79
N VAL A 581 -22.60 -45.16 34.27
CA VAL A 581 -23.37 -43.95 34.05
C VAL A 581 -22.93 -42.92 35.08
N ILE A 582 -22.26 -41.88 34.61
CA ILE A 582 -21.74 -40.77 35.42
C ILE A 582 -22.23 -39.48 34.74
N SER A 583 -23.20 -38.84 35.40
CA SER A 583 -23.72 -37.51 35.06
C SER A 583 -22.62 -36.45 35.08
N ASN A 584 -22.94 -35.22 34.70
CA ASN A 584 -21.97 -34.10 34.60
C ASN A 584 -21.46 -33.57 35.96
N GLY A 585 -21.29 -34.42 36.96
CA GLY A 585 -20.73 -34.07 38.26
C GLY A 585 -21.74 -33.43 39.23
N VAL A 586 -23.00 -33.87 39.19
CA VAL A 586 -24.00 -33.70 40.26
C VAL A 586 -24.35 -35.07 40.83
#